data_AF-A0A0F8ZII6-F1
#
_entry.id   AF-A0A0F8ZII6-F1
#
_cell.length_a   1.000
_cell.length_b   1.000
_cell.length_c   1.000
_cell.angle_alpha   90.00
_cell.angle_beta   90.00
_cell.angle_gamma   90.00
#
_symmetry.space_group_name_H-M   'P 1'
#
loop_
_entity.id
_entity.type
_entity.pdbx_description
1 polymer ?
#
loop_
_entity_poly.entity_id
_entity_poly.type
_entity_poly.pdbx_seq_one_letter_code
_entity_poly.pdbx_strand_id
1 'polypeptide(L)'
;MPDYFVPIDTSFISGYFNKMVNRGILNFFVLSYVDNHRDEFLRDYTSFKKFNDEFKVSDDIMNELVAYATEEDLELNETDYEKSREHIMMIVKAYMARDLWNTNEFYEVVNRENQSVKKALEVLEAQGIYQALLQQIH
;
A
#
# COMPACT_ATOMS: atom_id res chain seq x y z
N MET A 1 -24.25 -10.68 -11.45
CA MET A 1 -23.06 -9.81 -11.37
C MET A 1 -22.74 -9.40 -12.80
N PRO A 2 -22.80 -8.11 -13.18
CA PRO A 2 -22.29 -7.69 -14.47
C PRO A 2 -20.78 -7.53 -14.35
N ASP A 3 -20.03 -8.43 -14.98
CA ASP A 3 -18.57 -8.41 -15.03
C ASP A 3 -18.09 -7.28 -15.95
N TYR A 4 -17.87 -6.11 -15.36
CA TYR A 4 -16.97 -5.12 -15.93
C TYR A 4 -15.57 -5.43 -15.40
N PHE A 5 -14.76 -6.15 -16.18
CA PHE A 5 -13.36 -6.36 -15.90
C PHE A 5 -12.63 -5.02 -16.02
N VAL A 6 -12.28 -4.41 -14.89
CA VAL A 6 -11.39 -3.26 -14.85
C VAL A 6 -9.98 -3.80 -14.55
N PRO A 7 -9.04 -3.71 -15.50
CA PRO A 7 -7.68 -4.15 -15.25
C PRO A 7 -7.10 -3.31 -14.10
N ILE A 8 -6.53 -4.00 -13.11
CA ILE A 8 -5.70 -3.34 -12.10
C ILE A 8 -4.49 -2.78 -12.86
N ASP A 9 -4.30 -1.47 -12.83
CA ASP A 9 -3.07 -0.87 -13.30
C ASP A 9 -1.93 -1.47 -12.45
N THR A 10 -1.00 -2.15 -13.08
CA THR A 10 0.16 -2.76 -12.40
C THR A 10 1.45 -2.05 -12.79
N SER A 11 1.35 -0.94 -13.53
CA SER A 11 2.51 -0.17 -14.00
C SER A 11 3.37 0.34 -12.85
N PHE A 12 2.79 0.54 -11.67
CA PHE A 12 3.48 0.94 -10.44
C PHE A 12 4.36 -0.14 -9.83
N ILE A 13 4.27 -1.42 -10.25
CA ILE A 13 5.11 -2.51 -9.73
C ILE A 13 6.55 -2.34 -10.27
N SER A 14 7.50 -2.05 -9.37
CA SER A 14 8.91 -1.85 -9.71
C SER A 14 9.77 -3.09 -9.43
N GLY A 15 11.01 -3.07 -9.94
CA GLY A 15 11.98 -4.13 -9.65
C GLY A 15 12.35 -4.16 -8.17
N TYR A 16 12.46 -2.99 -7.53
CA TYR A 16 12.71 -2.86 -6.10
C TYR A 16 11.60 -3.50 -5.25
N PHE A 17 10.33 -3.16 -5.53
CA PHE A 17 9.20 -3.77 -4.83
C PHE A 17 9.17 -5.30 -4.99
N ASN A 18 9.36 -5.80 -6.21
CA ASN A 18 9.40 -7.24 -6.45
C ASN A 18 10.51 -7.93 -5.65
N LYS A 19 11.69 -7.32 -5.53
CA LYS A 19 12.77 -7.84 -4.69
C LYS A 19 12.37 -7.86 -3.21
N MET A 20 11.74 -6.80 -2.70
CA MET A 20 11.27 -6.76 -1.32
C MET A 20 10.27 -7.89 -1.02
N VAL A 21 9.31 -8.13 -1.92
CA VAL A 21 8.33 -9.21 -1.78
C VAL A 21 9.00 -10.58 -1.85
N ASN A 22 9.81 -10.83 -2.89
CA ASN A 22 10.44 -12.14 -3.13
C ASN A 22 11.43 -12.53 -2.04
N ARG A 23 12.08 -11.55 -1.41
CA ARG A 23 12.99 -11.76 -0.27
C ARG A 23 12.27 -11.83 1.07
N GLY A 24 10.95 -11.61 1.10
CA GLY A 24 10.15 -11.61 2.33
C GLY A 24 10.33 -10.36 3.21
N ILE A 25 11.08 -9.35 2.76
CA ILE A 25 11.45 -8.16 3.54
C ILE A 25 10.21 -7.45 4.08
N LEU A 26 9.20 -7.22 3.22
CA LEU A 26 7.95 -6.56 3.64
C LEU A 26 7.22 -7.35 4.72
N ASN A 27 7.16 -8.68 4.58
CA ASN A 27 6.43 -9.52 5.52
C ASN A 27 7.13 -9.55 6.89
N PHE A 28 8.45 -9.77 6.90
CA PHE A 28 9.22 -9.81 8.14
C PHE A 28 9.27 -8.45 8.85
N PHE A 29 9.49 -7.36 8.10
CA PHE A 29 9.46 -6.02 8.66
C PHE A 29 8.11 -5.74 9.35
N VAL A 30 7.00 -5.95 8.65
CA VAL A 30 5.67 -5.65 9.19
C VAL A 30 5.35 -6.52 10.39
N LEU A 31 5.66 -7.82 10.35
CA LEU A 31 5.45 -8.71 11.48
C LEU A 31 6.20 -8.21 12.72
N SER A 32 7.48 -7.88 12.58
CA SER A 32 8.30 -7.34 13.67
C SER A 32 7.75 -6.00 14.18
N TYR A 33 7.39 -5.10 13.26
CA TYR A 33 6.84 -3.78 13.61
C TYR A 33 5.54 -3.91 14.40
N VAL A 34 4.61 -4.76 13.94
CA VAL A 34 3.34 -5.03 14.62
C VAL A 34 3.58 -5.67 15.98
N ASP A 35 4.46 -6.67 16.08
CA ASP A 35 4.71 -7.33 17.37
C ASP A 35 5.28 -6.37 18.43
N ASN A 36 6.09 -5.40 18.03
CA ASN A 36 6.64 -4.37 18.93
C ASN A 36 5.61 -3.30 19.35
N HIS A 37 4.56 -3.08 18.56
CA HIS A 37 3.58 -2.02 18.77
C HIS A 37 2.14 -2.54 18.96
N ARG A 38 1.96 -3.85 19.11
CA ARG A 38 0.65 -4.53 19.04
C ARG A 38 -0.35 -3.95 20.01
N ASP A 39 0.05 -3.78 21.27
CA ASP A 39 -0.83 -3.28 22.32
C ASP A 39 -1.26 -1.83 22.08
N GLU A 40 -0.38 -1.01 21.51
CA GLU A 40 -0.70 0.37 21.11
C GLU A 40 -1.71 0.37 19.96
N PHE A 41 -1.46 -0.39 18.90
CA PHE A 41 -2.37 -0.49 17.77
C PHE A 41 -3.76 -1.00 18.18
N LEU A 42 -3.85 -2.03 19.02
CA LEU A 42 -5.13 -2.58 19.46
C LEU A 42 -5.88 -1.64 20.42
N ARG A 43 -5.15 -0.83 21.19
CA ARG A 43 -5.75 0.22 22.03
C ARG A 43 -6.28 1.37 21.21
N ASP A 44 -5.49 1.87 20.26
CA ASP A 44 -5.81 3.07 19.51
C ASP A 44 -6.83 2.78 18.40
N TYR A 45 -6.77 1.57 17.84
CA TYR A 45 -7.69 1.04 16.84
C TYR A 45 -8.48 -0.16 17.38
N THR A 46 -9.50 0.13 18.17
CA THR A 46 -10.35 -0.89 18.83
C THR A 46 -11.13 -1.79 17.86
N SER A 47 -11.15 -1.47 16.57
CA SER A 47 -11.72 -2.32 15.52
C SER A 47 -10.96 -2.14 14.21
N PHE A 48 -10.98 -3.19 13.38
CA PHE A 48 -10.43 -3.12 12.04
C PHE A 48 -11.04 -1.98 11.22
N LYS A 49 -12.34 -1.72 11.32
CA LYS A 49 -12.98 -0.60 10.60
C LYS A 49 -12.32 0.73 10.95
N LYS A 50 -12.07 0.98 12.24
CA LYS A 50 -11.39 2.21 12.70
C LYS A 50 -9.98 2.30 12.12
N PHE A 51 -9.21 1.22 12.19
CA PHE A 51 -7.89 1.13 11.57
C PHE A 51 -7.94 1.43 10.06
N ASN A 52 -8.84 0.76 9.34
CA ASN A 52 -8.94 0.90 7.90
C ASN A 52 -9.31 2.34 7.47
N ASP A 53 -10.17 3.01 8.25
CA ASP A 53 -10.62 4.38 8.00
C ASP A 53 -9.58 5.44 8.39
N GLU A 54 -8.89 5.27 9.51
CA GLU A 54 -8.11 6.34 10.16
C GLU A 54 -6.60 6.14 10.08
N PHE A 55 -6.11 4.90 10.08
CA PHE A 55 -4.66 4.64 10.04
C PHE A 55 -4.09 4.90 8.65
N LYS A 56 -2.96 5.58 8.63
CA LYS A 56 -2.11 5.79 7.46
C LYS A 56 -0.70 5.39 7.83
N VAL A 57 -0.04 4.64 6.95
CA VAL A 57 1.39 4.35 7.08
C VAL A 57 2.12 5.69 6.99
N SER A 58 2.96 5.99 7.98
CA SER A 58 3.73 7.23 8.02
C SER A 58 5.03 7.10 7.24
N ASP A 59 5.63 8.24 6.92
CA ASP A 59 6.96 8.29 6.32
C ASP A 59 8.02 7.67 7.24
N ASP A 60 7.82 7.75 8.57
CA ASP A 60 8.72 7.12 9.55
C ASP A 60 8.71 5.59 9.41
N ILE A 61 7.54 4.95 9.31
CA ILE A 61 7.43 3.50 9.07
C ILE A 61 8.11 3.12 7.74
N MET A 62 7.96 3.97 6.73
CA MET A 62 8.57 3.73 5.42
C MET A 62 10.10 3.89 5.46
N ASN A 63 10.62 4.85 6.23
CA ASN A 63 12.05 5.03 6.43
C ASN A 63 12.65 3.84 7.21
N GLU A 64 11.95 3.33 8.22
CA GLU A 64 12.36 2.11 8.94
C GLU A 64 12.36 0.88 8.01
N LEU A 65 11.36 0.74 7.13
CA LEU A 65 11.32 -0.32 6.14
C LEU A 65 12.52 -0.27 5.18
N VAL A 66 12.87 0.93 4.69
CA VAL A 66 14.02 1.13 3.79
C VAL A 66 15.34 0.84 4.51
N ALA A 67 15.46 1.26 5.76
CA ALA A 67 16.62 0.94 6.60
C ALA A 67 16.76 -0.57 6.78
N TYR A 68 15.68 -1.25 7.16
CA TYR A 68 15.65 -2.71 7.30
C TYR A 68 15.97 -3.43 5.99
N ALA A 69 15.43 -2.96 4.85
CA ALA A 69 15.76 -3.51 3.54
C ALA A 69 17.26 -3.37 3.23
N THR A 70 17.88 -2.26 3.61
CA THR A 70 19.31 -2.01 3.44
C THR A 70 20.16 -2.93 4.32
N GLU A 71 19.74 -3.18 5.57
CA GLU A 71 20.37 -4.16 6.47
C GLU A 71 20.28 -5.58 5.92
N GLU A 72 19.18 -5.90 5.25
CA GLU A 72 18.97 -7.14 4.51
C GLU A 72 19.64 -7.10 3.12
N ASP A 73 20.73 -6.35 2.90
CA ASP A 73 21.47 -6.28 1.63
C ASP A 73 20.60 -5.95 0.40
N LEU A 74 19.52 -5.16 0.55
CA LEU A 74 18.73 -4.62 -0.56
C LEU A 74 18.93 -3.10 -0.64
N GLU A 75 19.94 -2.68 -1.39
CA GLU A 75 20.22 -1.26 -1.64
C GLU A 75 18.99 -0.54 -2.24
N LEU A 76 18.69 0.64 -1.70
CA LEU A 76 17.61 1.49 -2.17
C LEU A 76 17.82 1.88 -3.64
N ASN A 77 16.84 1.54 -4.48
CA ASN A 77 16.70 2.15 -5.79
C ASN A 77 15.62 3.22 -5.70
N GLU A 78 16.03 4.48 -5.57
CA GLU A 78 15.10 5.61 -5.35
C GLU A 78 14.04 5.71 -6.44
N THR A 79 14.39 5.53 -7.71
CA THR A 79 13.43 5.63 -8.83
C THR A 79 12.36 4.54 -8.75
N ASP A 80 12.77 3.30 -8.51
CA ASP A 80 11.84 2.17 -8.38
C ASP A 80 11.03 2.25 -7.08
N TYR A 81 11.64 2.75 -6.00
CA TYR A 81 10.98 2.96 -4.71
C TYR A 81 9.89 4.02 -4.83
N GLU A 82 10.21 5.21 -5.33
CA GLU A 82 9.22 6.28 -5.53
C GLU A 82 8.10 5.86 -6.46
N LYS A 83 8.43 5.12 -7.54
CA LYS A 83 7.45 4.55 -8.46
C LYS A 83 6.44 3.61 -7.77
N SER A 84 6.89 2.82 -6.80
CA SER A 84 6.06 1.85 -6.08
C SER A 84 5.61 2.31 -4.70
N ARG A 85 5.97 3.52 -4.26
CA ARG A 85 5.87 3.94 -2.86
C ARG A 85 4.47 3.81 -2.29
N GLU A 86 3.47 4.35 -2.97
CA GLU A 86 2.07 4.26 -2.57
C GLU A 86 1.58 2.79 -2.51
N HIS A 87 2.02 1.96 -3.46
CA HIS A 87 1.69 0.54 -3.45
C HIS A 87 2.35 -0.19 -2.28
N ILE A 88 3.60 0.12 -1.97
CA ILE A 88 4.31 -0.42 -0.80
C ILE A 88 3.57 -0.05 0.48
N MET A 89 3.17 1.21 0.64
CA MET A 89 2.42 1.67 1.81
C MET A 89 1.08 0.94 1.97
N MET A 90 0.35 0.72 0.88
CA MET A 90 -0.88 -0.08 0.89
C MET A 90 -0.60 -1.52 1.35
N ILE A 91 0.45 -2.16 0.81
CA ILE A 91 0.81 -3.54 1.18
C ILE A 91 1.27 -3.63 2.63
N VAL A 92 2.02 -2.64 3.13
CA VAL A 92 2.38 -2.52 4.55
C VAL A 92 1.13 -2.45 5.41
N LYS A 93 0.20 -1.53 5.11
CA LYS A 93 -1.08 -1.42 5.83
C LYS A 93 -1.88 -2.73 5.80
N ALA A 94 -1.90 -3.41 4.66
CA ALA A 94 -2.62 -4.68 4.51
C ALA A 94 -1.98 -5.80 5.35
N TYR A 95 -0.65 -5.91 5.37
CA TYR A 95 0.04 -6.87 6.24
C TYR A 95 -0.17 -6.54 7.72
N MET A 96 -0.18 -5.26 8.11
CA MET A 96 -0.50 -4.87 9.48
C MET A 96 -1.91 -5.30 9.86
N ALA A 97 -2.89 -5.09 8.97
CA ALA A 97 -4.26 -5.53 9.18
C ALA A 97 -4.37 -7.06 9.35
N ARG A 98 -3.61 -7.82 8.56
CA ARG A 98 -3.52 -9.28 8.70
C ARG A 98 -3.02 -9.68 10.08
N ASP A 99 -1.93 -9.07 10.51
CA ASP A 99 -1.19 -9.49 11.71
C ASP A 99 -1.86 -9.00 13.00
N LEU A 100 -2.66 -7.93 12.93
CA LEU A 100 -3.50 -7.44 14.03
C LEU A 100 -4.84 -8.17 14.13
N TRP A 101 -5.47 -8.53 13.00
CA TRP A 101 -6.79 -9.17 12.97
C TRP A 101 -6.77 -10.53 12.27
N ASN A 102 -6.88 -10.56 10.94
CA ASN A 102 -6.78 -11.79 10.14
C ASN A 102 -6.68 -11.49 8.63
N THR A 103 -6.57 -12.55 7.84
CA THR A 103 -6.37 -12.49 6.38
C THR A 103 -7.51 -11.80 5.61
N ASN A 104 -8.76 -11.79 6.08
CA ASN A 104 -9.83 -11.13 5.33
C ASN A 104 -9.61 -9.60 5.27
N GLU A 105 -9.04 -9.04 6.32
CA GLU A 105 -8.80 -7.62 6.55
C GLU A 105 -7.66 -7.13 5.67
N PHE A 106 -6.66 -7.97 5.40
CA PHE A 106 -5.68 -7.75 4.34
C PHE A 106 -6.37 -7.49 2.99
N TYR A 107 -7.26 -8.39 2.59
CA TYR A 107 -7.94 -8.27 1.30
C TYR A 107 -8.89 -7.08 1.28
N GLU A 108 -9.53 -6.73 2.40
CA GLU A 108 -10.38 -5.54 2.47
C GLU A 108 -9.58 -4.24 2.29
N VAL A 109 -8.39 -4.12 2.87
CA VAL A 109 -7.49 -2.97 2.63
C VAL A 109 -7.11 -2.88 1.16
N VAL A 110 -6.62 -3.98 0.56
CA VAL A 110 -6.21 -4.00 -0.85
C VAL A 110 -7.37 -3.68 -1.80
N ASN A 111 -8.56 -4.21 -1.53
CA ASN A 111 -9.74 -4.00 -2.36
C ASN A 111 -10.28 -2.57 -2.25
N ARG A 112 -10.22 -1.97 -1.06
CA ARG A 112 -10.70 -0.60 -0.83
C ARG A 112 -9.87 0.41 -1.62
N GLU A 113 -8.54 0.28 -1.60
CA GLU A 113 -7.68 1.20 -2.35
C GLU A 113 -7.90 1.08 -3.86
N ASN A 114 -8.05 -0.15 -4.38
CA ASN A 114 -8.42 -0.37 -5.78
C ASN A 114 -9.76 0.30 -6.15
N GLN A 115 -10.77 0.23 -5.27
CA GLN A 115 -12.06 0.88 -5.49
C GLN A 115 -11.97 2.42 -5.39
N SER A 116 -11.18 2.93 -4.45
CA SER A 116 -10.90 4.37 -4.30
C SER A 116 -10.24 4.93 -5.55
N VAL A 117 -9.20 4.28 -6.06
CA VAL A 117 -8.51 4.65 -7.31
C VAL A 117 -9.48 4.59 -8.49
N LYS A 118 -10.23 3.50 -8.64
CA LYS A 118 -11.23 3.36 -9.70
C LYS A 118 -12.26 4.50 -9.67
N LYS A 119 -12.79 4.82 -8.49
CA LYS A 119 -13.79 5.88 -8.35
C LYS A 119 -13.21 7.26 -8.60
N ALA A 120 -11.96 7.50 -8.22
CA ALA A 120 -11.26 8.75 -8.55
C ALA A 120 -11.12 8.91 -10.07
N LEU A 121 -10.71 7.85 -10.79
CA LEU A 121 -10.63 7.86 -12.25
C LEU A 121 -12.00 8.09 -12.90
N GLU A 122 -13.04 7.38 -12.46
CA GLU A 122 -14.42 7.58 -12.97
C GLU A 122 -14.89 9.03 -12.80
N VAL A 123 -14.59 9.68 -11.67
CA VAL A 123 -14.93 11.08 -11.44
C VAL A 123 -14.14 12.02 -12.36
N LEU A 124 -12.84 11.77 -12.56
CA LEU A 124 -12.01 12.57 -13.46
C LEU A 124 -12.43 12.45 -14.93
N GLU A 125 -12.83 11.26 -15.37
CA GLU A 125 -13.40 11.01 -16.69
C GLU A 125 -14.76 11.70 -16.86
N ALA A 126 -15.67 11.51 -15.89
CA ALA A 126 -17.00 12.11 -15.92
C ALA A 126 -16.97 13.65 -15.92
N GLN A 127 -15.94 14.26 -15.31
CA GLN A 127 -15.74 15.70 -15.29
C GLN A 127 -14.95 16.23 -16.49
N GLY A 128 -14.51 15.37 -17.43
CA GLY A 128 -13.70 15.76 -18.59
C GLY A 128 -12.28 16.25 -18.26
N ILE A 129 -11.87 16.13 -16.99
CA ILE A 129 -10.59 16.65 -16.48
C ILE A 129 -9.42 15.81 -17.00
N TYR A 130 -9.62 14.51 -17.18
CA TYR A 130 -8.58 13.61 -17.68
C TYR A 130 -8.05 14.02 -19.07
N GLN A 131 -8.94 14.43 -19.98
CA GLN A 131 -8.58 14.90 -21.32
C GLN A 131 -7.79 16.23 -21.27
N ALA A 132 -8.10 17.11 -20.32
CA ALA A 132 -7.40 18.37 -20.15
C ALA A 132 -5.98 18.19 -19.57
N LEU A 133 -5.78 17.22 -18.67
CA LEU A 133 -4.47 16.89 -18.08
C LEU A 133 -3.51 16.28 -19.12
N LEU A 134 -4.01 15.43 -20.02
CA LEU A 134 -3.19 14.83 -21.08
C LEU A 134 -2.69 15.85 -22.11
N GLN A 135 -3.43 16.95 -22.33
CA GLN A 135 -3.01 18.01 -23.25
C GLN A 135 -1.99 18.99 -22.67
N GLN A 136 -1.73 18.95 -21.35
CA GLN A 136 -0.72 19.80 -20.70
C GLN A 136 0.69 19.18 -20.63
N ILE A 137 0.87 17.95 -21.13
CA ILE A 137 2.16 17.24 -21.18
C ILE A 137 2.85 17.41 -22.57
N HIS A 138 2.49 18.46 -23.31
CA HIS A 138 3.18 18.90 -24.54
C HIS A 138 3.65 20.35 -24.39
#